data_AF-A0A7X8JWG4-F1
#
_entry.id   AF-A0A7X8JWG4-F1
#
_cell.length_a   1.000
_cell.length_b   1.000
_cell.length_c   1.000
_cell.angle_alpha   90.00
_cell.angle_beta   90.00
_cell.angle_gamma   90.00
#
_symmetry.space_group_name_H-M   'P 1'
#
loop_
_entity.id
_entity.type
_entity.pdbx_description
1 polymer ?
#
loop_
_entity_poly.entity_id
_entity_poly.type
_entity_poly.pdbx_seq_one_letter_code
_entity_poly.pdbx_strand_id
1 'polypeptide(L)'
;MLEAFNSAVDAAKIDGVTDSLELAYIGREAAMEIIDGFKWGEYLKSLIGDPSSDMLRPHAHHILFKDGLGPAQKELVKEGQEILFSYGLDPIKGVENLVWAPNKAGQHTLANLEHIVSELRNIYNAGGTKKQIINKLRELGEEAARR
;
A
#
# COMPACT_ATOMS: atom_id res chain seq x y z
N MET A 1 -1.75 12.63 6.17
CA MET A 1 -2.38 11.29 6.34
C MET A 1 -2.91 11.18 7.76
N LEU A 2 -2.05 11.23 8.79
CA LEU A 2 -2.49 11.19 10.19
C LEU A 2 -3.41 12.38 10.57
N GLU A 3 -3.12 13.59 10.09
CA GLU A 3 -3.98 14.76 10.33
C GLU A 3 -5.39 14.58 9.74
N ALA A 4 -5.48 14.14 8.48
CA ALA A 4 -6.75 13.91 7.81
C ALA A 4 -7.54 12.75 8.41
N PHE A 5 -6.83 11.69 8.82
CA PHE A 5 -7.41 10.60 9.59
C PHE A 5 -8.03 11.13 10.88
N ASN A 6 -7.27 11.89 11.68
CA ASN A 6 -7.74 12.43 12.96
C ASN A 6 -8.92 13.39 12.77
N SER A 7 -8.84 14.32 11.80
CA SER A 7 -9.94 15.25 11.52
C SER A 7 -11.23 14.56 11.10
N ALA A 8 -11.16 13.52 10.26
CA ALA A 8 -12.34 12.77 9.83
C ALA A 8 -12.94 11.93 10.96
N VAL A 9 -12.09 11.31 11.79
CA VAL A 9 -12.52 10.58 12.99
C VAL A 9 -13.20 11.51 13.98
N ASP A 10 -12.66 12.70 14.19
CA ASP A 10 -13.25 13.68 15.12
C ASP A 10 -14.59 14.23 14.60
N ALA A 11 -14.73 14.46 13.29
CA ALA A 11 -16.00 14.81 12.67
C ALA A 11 -17.05 13.70 12.82
N ALA A 12 -16.68 12.45 12.54
CA ALA A 12 -17.61 11.31 12.67
C ALA A 12 -18.08 11.08 14.11
N LYS A 13 -17.21 11.31 15.10
CA LYS A 13 -17.60 11.28 16.53
C LYS A 13 -18.61 12.38 16.87
N ILE A 14 -18.46 13.59 16.31
CA ILE A 14 -19.42 14.69 16.50
C ILE A 14 -20.79 14.29 15.93
N ASP A 15 -20.82 13.56 14.82
CA ASP A 15 -22.04 13.04 14.18
C ASP A 15 -22.61 11.77 14.85
N GLY A 16 -22.02 11.35 15.99
CA GLY A 16 -22.54 10.26 16.82
C GLY A 16 -22.03 8.86 16.47
N VAL A 17 -21.06 8.73 15.55
CA VAL A 17 -20.41 7.44 15.26
C VAL A 17 -19.52 7.08 16.44
N THR A 18 -19.76 5.91 17.04
CA THR A 18 -19.02 5.42 18.22
C THR A 18 -18.35 4.07 18.00
N ASP A 19 -18.72 3.34 16.95
CA ASP A 19 -18.10 2.07 16.63
C ASP A 19 -16.65 2.27 16.17
N SER A 20 -15.73 1.58 16.84
CA SER A 20 -14.30 1.75 16.59
C SER A 20 -13.85 1.29 15.21
N LEU A 21 -14.52 0.30 14.62
CA LEU A 21 -14.19 -0.20 13.28
C LEU A 21 -14.71 0.77 12.22
N GLU A 22 -15.91 1.31 12.43
CA GLU A 22 -16.48 2.34 11.56
C GLU A 22 -15.66 3.63 11.58
N LEU A 23 -15.22 4.08 12.75
CA LEU A 23 -14.32 5.25 12.88
C LEU A 23 -12.97 5.02 12.18
N ALA A 24 -12.37 3.83 12.36
CA ALA A 24 -11.12 3.49 11.67
C ALA A 24 -11.30 3.46 10.14
N TYR A 25 -12.45 2.97 9.67
CA TYR A 25 -12.81 2.97 8.26
C TYR A 25 -12.98 4.40 7.72
N ILE A 26 -13.74 5.25 8.40
CA ILE A 26 -13.94 6.67 8.00
C ILE A 26 -12.62 7.42 7.96
N GLY A 27 -11.79 7.28 8.99
CA GLY A 27 -10.46 7.89 9.03
C GLY A 27 -9.58 7.42 7.88
N ARG A 28 -9.66 6.13 7.51
CA ARG A 28 -8.94 5.56 6.37
C ARG A 28 -9.43 6.14 5.04
N GLU A 29 -10.74 6.18 4.81
CA GLU A 29 -11.29 6.69 3.53
C GLU A 29 -10.95 8.17 3.33
N ALA A 30 -11.03 9.01 4.37
CA ALA A 30 -10.62 10.42 4.29
C ALA A 30 -9.12 10.60 4.03
N ALA A 31 -8.28 9.74 4.63
CA ALA A 31 -6.86 9.72 4.33
C ALA A 31 -6.57 9.27 2.88
N MET A 32 -7.41 8.38 2.32
CA MET A 32 -7.35 7.90 0.94
C MET A 32 -7.81 8.94 -0.08
N GLU A 33 -8.76 9.81 0.26
CA GLU A 33 -9.18 10.89 -0.64
C GLU A 33 -8.04 11.89 -0.91
N ILE A 34 -7.19 12.19 0.08
CA ILE A 34 -6.00 13.06 -0.09
C ILE A 34 -4.92 12.41 -0.97
N ILE A 35 -4.98 11.10 -1.13
CA ILE A 35 -4.04 10.31 -1.91
C ILE A 35 -4.41 10.33 -3.41
N ASP A 36 -5.65 10.63 -3.75
CA ASP A 36 -6.08 10.83 -5.13
C ASP A 36 -5.65 12.20 -5.66
N GLY A 37 -4.93 12.20 -6.78
CA GLY A 37 -4.24 13.39 -7.32
C GLY A 37 -2.81 13.59 -6.82
N PHE A 38 -2.33 12.78 -5.86
CA PHE A 38 -0.93 12.80 -5.45
C PHE A 38 -0.01 12.37 -6.60
N LYS A 39 1.06 13.14 -6.85
CA LYS A 39 2.03 12.89 -7.93
C LYS A 39 3.01 11.78 -7.53
N TRP A 40 2.54 10.52 -7.50
CA TRP A 40 3.32 9.36 -7.08
C TRP A 40 4.62 9.17 -7.87
N GLY A 41 4.61 9.44 -9.18
CA GLY A 41 5.82 9.38 -10.00
C GLY A 41 6.89 10.38 -9.56
N GLU A 42 6.52 11.64 -9.37
CA GLU A 42 7.44 12.68 -8.87
C GLU A 42 7.95 12.36 -7.47
N TYR A 43 7.07 11.84 -6.61
CA TYR A 43 7.43 11.42 -5.27
C TYR A 43 8.46 10.29 -5.30
N LEU A 44 8.21 9.22 -6.04
CA LEU A 44 9.14 8.10 -6.13
C LEU A 44 10.47 8.54 -6.76
N LYS A 45 10.41 9.38 -7.80
CA LYS A 45 11.61 9.97 -8.41
C LYS A 45 12.45 10.73 -7.40
N SER A 46 11.84 11.50 -6.49
CA SER A 46 12.56 12.22 -5.44
C SER A 46 13.25 11.30 -4.42
N LEU A 47 12.79 10.05 -4.29
CA LEU A 47 13.31 9.08 -3.32
C LEU A 47 14.41 8.19 -3.90
N ILE A 48 14.21 7.67 -5.12
CA ILE A 48 15.09 6.64 -5.72
C ILE A 48 15.63 7.01 -7.10
N GLY A 49 15.28 8.20 -7.62
CA GLY A 49 15.67 8.65 -8.95
C GLY A 49 14.75 8.14 -10.07
N ASP A 50 15.18 8.38 -11.30
CA ASP A 50 14.43 8.04 -12.50
C ASP A 50 14.25 6.52 -12.69
N PRO A 51 13.16 6.07 -13.33
CA PRO A 51 13.03 4.69 -13.76
C PRO A 51 14.11 4.33 -14.78
N SER A 52 14.33 3.03 -15.00
CA SER A 52 15.21 2.57 -16.07
C SER A 52 14.74 3.09 -17.43
N SER A 53 15.69 3.50 -18.28
CA SER A 53 15.40 4.14 -19.58
C SER A 53 14.71 3.23 -20.59
N ASP A 54 14.80 1.91 -20.40
CA ASP A 54 14.14 0.88 -21.21
C ASP A 54 12.74 0.47 -20.69
N MET A 55 12.33 0.97 -19.52
CA MET A 55 11.03 0.65 -18.93
C MET A 55 9.88 1.28 -19.73
N LEU A 56 9.01 0.45 -20.28
CA LEU A 56 7.83 0.92 -21.01
C LEU A 56 6.78 1.50 -20.06
N ARG A 57 6.39 2.76 -20.27
CA ARG A 57 5.36 3.48 -19.50
C ARG A 57 5.57 3.32 -17.98
N PRO A 58 6.71 3.79 -17.44
CA PRO A 58 7.01 3.63 -16.03
C PRO A 58 5.95 4.32 -15.17
N HIS A 59 5.57 3.69 -14.07
CA HIS A 59 4.76 4.31 -13.03
C HIS A 59 5.28 3.94 -11.65
N ALA A 60 5.02 4.81 -10.68
CA ALA A 60 5.22 4.47 -9.28
C ALA A 60 4.18 3.41 -8.90
N HIS A 61 4.67 2.24 -8.55
CA HIS A 61 3.88 1.06 -8.26
C HIS A 61 3.95 0.75 -6.77
N HIS A 62 2.79 0.65 -6.14
CA HIS A 62 2.64 0.13 -4.79
C HIS A 62 2.72 -1.40 -4.85
N ILE A 63 3.76 -1.98 -4.24
CA ILE A 63 4.03 -3.43 -4.28
C ILE A 63 2.86 -4.18 -3.64
N LEU A 64 2.63 -3.96 -2.33
CA LEU A 64 1.31 -4.17 -1.75
C LEU A 64 0.42 -3.00 -2.18
N PHE A 65 -0.77 -3.30 -2.71
CA PHE A 65 -1.59 -2.25 -3.31
C PHE A 65 -2.03 -1.18 -2.29
N LYS A 66 -2.04 0.06 -2.77
CA LYS A 66 -2.56 1.23 -2.06
C LYS A 66 -4.05 1.07 -1.73
N ASP A 67 -4.81 0.63 -2.72
CA ASP A 67 -6.24 0.35 -2.65
C ASP A 67 -6.59 -0.89 -3.47
N GLY A 68 -7.73 -1.50 -3.16
CA GLY A 68 -8.25 -2.69 -3.83
C GLY A 68 -9.49 -2.39 -4.68
N LEU A 69 -9.61 -3.08 -5.82
CA LEU A 69 -10.80 -3.10 -6.64
C LEU A 69 -11.81 -4.13 -6.12
N GLY A 70 -12.93 -3.62 -5.60
CA GLY A 70 -14.01 -4.44 -5.06
C GLY A 70 -13.68 -5.07 -3.68
N PRO A 71 -14.66 -5.73 -3.06
CA PRO A 71 -14.55 -6.16 -1.66
C PRO A 71 -13.36 -7.10 -1.39
N ALA A 72 -13.15 -8.10 -2.25
CA ALA A 72 -12.09 -9.10 -2.05
C ALA A 72 -10.68 -8.49 -2.05
N GLN A 73 -10.38 -7.58 -2.98
CA GLN A 73 -9.07 -6.92 -2.97
C GLN A 73 -8.95 -5.95 -1.79
N LYS A 74 -10.02 -5.22 -1.44
CA LYS A 74 -9.97 -4.27 -0.31
C LYS A 74 -9.67 -4.97 1.02
N GLU A 75 -10.23 -6.15 1.23
CA GLU A 75 -9.98 -6.96 2.43
C GLU A 75 -8.52 -7.44 2.50
N LEU A 76 -7.98 -7.94 1.39
CA LEU A 76 -6.57 -8.33 1.29
C LEU A 76 -5.60 -7.14 1.44
N VAL A 77 -5.93 -5.99 0.85
CA VAL A 77 -5.15 -4.75 1.04
C VAL A 77 -5.12 -4.38 2.51
N LYS A 78 -6.27 -4.38 3.18
CA LYS A 78 -6.36 -4.08 4.62
C LYS A 78 -5.44 -5.00 5.42
N GLU A 79 -5.53 -6.32 5.21
CA GLU A 79 -4.68 -7.28 5.91
C GLU A 79 -3.19 -7.04 5.66
N GLY A 80 -2.78 -6.86 4.41
CA GLY A 80 -1.38 -6.58 4.08
C GLY A 80 -0.88 -5.27 4.74
N GLN A 81 -1.74 -4.24 4.77
CA GLN A 81 -1.41 -2.95 5.38
C GLN A 81 -1.24 -3.07 6.89
N GLU A 82 -2.10 -3.84 7.56
CA GLU A 82 -1.97 -4.15 8.99
C GLU A 82 -0.66 -4.88 9.31
N ILE A 83 -0.24 -5.83 8.47
CA ILE A 83 1.06 -6.49 8.60
C ILE A 83 2.19 -5.46 8.48
N LEU A 84 2.20 -4.61 7.45
CA LEU A 84 3.24 -3.59 7.30
C LEU A 84 3.29 -2.61 8.49
N PHE A 85 2.13 -2.17 8.99
CA PHE A 85 2.05 -1.31 10.17
C PHE A 85 2.63 -1.98 11.42
N SER A 86 2.41 -3.28 11.63
CA SER A 86 2.97 -4.02 12.78
C SER A 86 4.50 -3.99 12.83
N TYR A 87 5.15 -3.82 11.67
CA TYR A 87 6.60 -3.64 11.52
C TYR A 87 7.05 -2.18 11.44
N GLY A 88 6.13 -1.22 11.65
CA GLY A 88 6.39 0.21 11.53
C GLY A 88 6.82 0.60 10.11
N LEU A 89 6.18 0.02 9.09
CA LEU A 89 6.32 0.40 7.69
C LEU A 89 5.06 1.15 7.26
N ASP A 90 5.23 2.28 6.56
CA ASP A 90 4.12 3.01 5.96
C ASP A 90 3.73 2.32 4.64
N PRO A 91 2.54 1.71 4.53
CA PRO A 91 2.16 0.99 3.32
C PRO A 91 1.86 1.89 2.12
N ILE A 92 1.69 3.19 2.33
CA ILE A 92 1.29 4.13 1.27
C ILE A 92 2.48 4.95 0.79
N LYS A 93 3.27 5.52 1.70
CA LYS A 93 4.40 6.40 1.37
C LYS A 93 5.76 5.80 1.68
N GLY A 94 5.83 4.68 2.39
CA GLY A 94 7.09 3.99 2.66
C GLY A 94 7.76 3.59 1.35
N VAL A 95 9.02 3.99 1.17
CA VAL A 95 9.81 3.68 -0.03
C VAL A 95 9.97 2.17 -0.21
N GLU A 96 9.91 1.41 0.89
CA GLU A 96 9.99 -0.04 0.91
C GLU A 96 8.80 -0.72 0.21
N ASN A 97 7.66 -0.03 0.07
CA ASN A 97 6.48 -0.52 -0.64
C ASN A 97 6.28 0.15 -2.02
N LEU A 98 7.30 0.86 -2.53
CA LEU A 98 7.22 1.56 -3.81
C LEU A 98 8.34 1.11 -4.75
N VAL A 99 7.99 0.90 -6.02
CA VAL A 99 8.95 0.55 -7.08
C VAL A 99 8.54 1.17 -8.41
N TRP A 100 9.49 1.35 -9.32
CA TRP A 100 9.17 1.61 -10.71
C TRP A 100 8.73 0.32 -11.39
N ALA A 101 7.55 0.31 -12.01
CA ALA A 101 7.09 -0.84 -12.81
C ALA A 101 6.40 -0.39 -14.11
N PRO A 102 6.32 -1.27 -15.13
CA PRO A 102 5.55 -1.01 -16.34
C PRO A 102 4.05 -0.83 -16.04
N ASN A 103 3.45 0.27 -16.52
CA ASN A 103 2.01 0.49 -16.42
C ASN A 103 1.25 -0.27 -17.51
N LYS A 104 0.85 -1.50 -17.20
CA LYS A 104 0.11 -2.38 -18.11
C LYS A 104 -0.95 -3.22 -17.38
N ALA A 105 -1.90 -3.73 -18.16
CA ALA A 105 -2.90 -4.65 -17.65
C ALA A 105 -2.24 -5.91 -17.04
N GLY A 106 -2.79 -6.42 -15.95
CA GLY A 106 -2.30 -7.62 -15.27
C GLY A 106 -1.39 -7.37 -14.06
N GLN A 107 -1.02 -6.12 -13.76
CA GLN A 107 -0.24 -5.78 -12.56
C GLN A 107 -1.12 -5.74 -11.29
N HIS A 108 -2.32 -5.17 -11.37
CA HIS A 108 -3.23 -4.99 -10.22
C HIS A 108 -4.34 -6.04 -10.13
N THR A 109 -4.00 -7.32 -10.30
CA THR A 109 -4.97 -8.43 -10.25
C THR A 109 -5.16 -8.97 -8.83
N LEU A 110 -6.30 -9.62 -8.59
CA LEU A 110 -6.57 -10.29 -7.31
C LEU A 110 -5.50 -11.35 -7.01
N ALA A 111 -5.15 -12.18 -7.99
CA ALA A 111 -4.14 -13.24 -7.84
C ALA A 111 -2.75 -12.70 -7.43
N ASN A 112 -2.33 -11.55 -7.97
CA ASN A 112 -1.07 -10.93 -7.55
C ASN A 112 -1.16 -10.46 -6.10
N LEU A 113 -2.27 -9.82 -5.72
CA LEU A 113 -2.46 -9.35 -4.36
C LEU A 113 -2.52 -10.51 -3.35
N GLU A 114 -3.22 -11.61 -3.68
CA GLU A 114 -3.23 -12.84 -2.88
C GLU A 114 -1.82 -13.39 -2.67
N HIS A 115 -1.01 -13.42 -3.74
CA HIS A 115 0.39 -13.85 -3.64
C HIS A 115 1.20 -12.95 -2.71
N ILE A 116 1.12 -11.63 -2.89
CA ILE A 116 1.83 -10.64 -2.05
C ILE A 116 1.43 -10.79 -0.58
N VAL A 117 0.13 -10.81 -0.28
CA VAL A 117 -0.37 -10.90 1.10
C VAL A 117 0.00 -12.24 1.72
N SER A 118 -0.06 -13.34 0.96
CA SER A 118 0.37 -14.67 1.42
C SER A 118 1.84 -14.68 1.85
N GLU A 119 2.74 -14.12 1.04
CA GLU A 119 4.17 -14.04 1.37
C GLU A 119 4.44 -13.21 2.64
N LEU A 120 3.76 -12.06 2.77
CA LEU A 120 3.87 -11.20 3.97
C LEU A 120 3.31 -11.91 5.21
N ARG A 121 2.15 -12.55 5.08
CA ARG A 121 1.49 -13.32 6.14
C ARG A 121 2.37 -14.47 6.63
N ASN A 122 3.03 -15.18 5.73
CA ASN A 122 3.91 -16.28 6.09
C ASN A 122 5.08 -15.81 6.96
N ILE A 123 5.69 -14.66 6.62
CA ILE A 123 6.77 -14.06 7.42
C ILE A 123 6.23 -13.59 8.77
N TYR A 124 5.07 -12.92 8.79
CA TYR A 124 4.43 -12.44 10.02
C TYR A 124 4.11 -13.58 10.99
N ASN A 125 3.45 -14.63 10.51
CA ASN A 125 3.07 -15.79 11.33
C ASN A 125 4.26 -16.59 11.86
N ALA A 126 5.40 -16.55 11.16
CA ALA A 126 6.65 -17.15 11.62
C ALA A 126 7.40 -16.29 12.65
N GLY A 127 6.85 -15.14 13.07
CA GLY A 127 7.54 -14.19 13.95
C GLY A 127 8.74 -13.52 13.27
N GLY A 128 8.68 -13.35 11.95
CA GLY A 128 9.77 -12.79 11.15
C GLY A 128 10.11 -11.34 11.53
N THR A 129 11.26 -10.89 11.07
CA THR A 129 11.78 -9.54 11.35
C THR A 129 11.31 -8.51 10.32
N LYS A 130 11.33 -7.22 10.69
CA LYS A 130 11.14 -6.10 9.75
C LYS A 130 12.03 -6.21 8.51
N LYS A 131 13.29 -6.65 8.68
CA LYS A 131 14.24 -6.83 7.58
C LYS A 131 13.77 -7.89 6.57
N GLN A 132 13.16 -8.99 7.04
CA GLN A 132 12.62 -10.02 6.17
C GLN A 132 11.42 -9.51 5.36
N ILE A 133 10.53 -8.72 5.98
CA ILE A 133 9.43 -8.07 5.27
C ILE A 133 9.95 -7.13 4.18
N ILE A 134 10.93 -6.26 4.50
CA ILE A 134 11.52 -5.35 3.51
C ILE A 134 12.18 -6.12 2.36
N ASN A 135 12.92 -7.19 2.67
CA ASN A 135 13.54 -8.02 1.63
C ASN A 135 12.48 -8.69 0.75
N LYS A 136 11.39 -9.18 1.34
CA LYS A 136 10.29 -9.78 0.58
C LYS A 136 9.57 -8.76 -0.30
N LEU A 137 9.31 -7.56 0.21
CA LEU A 137 8.77 -6.47 -0.61
C LEU A 137 9.71 -6.15 -1.79
N ARG A 138 11.03 -6.10 -1.57
CA ARG A 138 12.00 -5.90 -2.65
C ARG A 138 11.88 -6.99 -3.73
N GLU A 139 11.84 -8.26 -3.35
CA GLU A 139 11.68 -9.38 -4.28
C GLU A 139 10.39 -9.26 -5.11
N LEU A 140 9.26 -9.00 -4.45
CA LEU A 140 7.96 -8.81 -5.09
C LEU A 140 7.93 -7.56 -6.00
N GLY A 141 8.61 -6.50 -5.60
CA GLY A 141 8.76 -5.28 -6.40
C GLY A 141 9.59 -5.51 -7.66
N GLU A 142 10.65 -6.32 -7.58
CA GLU A 142 11.41 -6.71 -8.76
C GLU A 142 10.57 -7.58 -9.72
N GLU A 143 9.72 -8.47 -9.19
CA GLU A 143 8.77 -9.22 -10.02
C GLU A 143 7.79 -8.29 -10.75
N ALA A 144 7.24 -7.30 -10.05
CA ALA A 144 6.36 -6.30 -10.66
C ALA A 144 7.09 -5.50 -11.75
N ALA A 145 8.34 -5.10 -11.50
CA ALA A 145 9.17 -4.34 -12.44
C ALA A 145 9.53 -5.13 -13.72
N ARG A 146 9.66 -6.46 -13.61
CA ARG A 146 10.00 -7.35 -14.74
C ARG A 146 8.81 -7.78 -15.59
N ARG A 147 7.59 -7.67 -15.08
CA ARG A 147 6.39 -8.14 -15.78
C ARG A 147 6.22 -7.42 -17.09
#